data_AF-A0A3P7IYS0-F1
#
_entry.id   AF-A0A3P7IYS0-F1
#
_cell.length_a   1.000
_cell.length_b   1.000
_cell.length_c   1.000
_cell.angle_alpha   90.00
_cell.angle_beta   90.00
_cell.angle_gamma   90.00
#
_symmetry.space_group_name_H-M   'P 1'
#
loop_
_entity.id
_entity.type
_entity.pdbx_description
1 polymer ?
#
loop_
_entity_poly.entity_id
_entity_poly.type
_entity_poly.pdbx_seq_one_letter_code
_entity_poly.pdbx_strand_id
1 'polypeptide(L)'
;MSGMTNKRCPDDEWFLKQIVSANAHTHQLLIFDARPIVNAKVNKAKGGGYEESYDQCHLLFLNIHNIHVVRESLRKLKDCLFPRVDEKNYLKLVDESKWLNHIQSIIEGAVQIVSEVEQNRNSVLVHCSDGWDRTAQLTALAMIQLDPYYRTIKGFAVLIEKEWCSFGHKFAHRIGHGEDKSSDGERSPVFVQFIDCVWQLLQQVGCL
;
A
#
# COMPACT_ATOMS: atom_id res chain seq x y z
N MET A 1 -5.28 -7.77 -18.23
CA MET A 1 -6.02 -8.52 -17.19
C MET A 1 -6.03 -10.00 -17.50
N SER A 2 -5.45 -10.83 -16.64
CA SER A 2 -5.20 -12.26 -16.90
C SER A 2 -6.42 -13.15 -16.71
N GLY A 3 -7.24 -12.92 -15.68
CA GLY A 3 -8.43 -13.69 -15.39
C GLY A 3 -8.16 -15.19 -15.14
N MET A 4 -9.22 -16.00 -15.11
CA MET A 4 -9.11 -17.45 -14.88
C MET A 4 -8.43 -18.20 -16.03
N THR A 5 -8.48 -17.66 -17.25
CA THR A 5 -7.90 -18.32 -18.43
C THR A 5 -6.44 -17.93 -18.66
N ASN A 6 -5.79 -17.27 -17.69
CA ASN A 6 -4.39 -16.81 -17.80
C ASN A 6 -4.11 -16.07 -19.11
N LYS A 7 -5.02 -15.14 -19.49
CA LYS A 7 -4.82 -14.30 -20.67
C LYS A 7 -3.51 -13.53 -20.52
N ARG A 8 -2.70 -13.59 -21.56
CA ARG A 8 -1.43 -12.87 -21.67
C ARG A 8 -1.60 -11.66 -22.56
N CYS A 9 -0.83 -10.62 -22.31
CA CYS A 9 -0.83 -9.40 -23.10
C CYS A 9 0.60 -9.15 -23.60
N PRO A 10 0.89 -9.34 -24.90
CA PRO A 10 2.24 -9.16 -25.43
C PRO A 10 2.80 -7.76 -25.19
N ASP A 11 1.95 -6.73 -25.26
CA ASP A 11 2.37 -5.34 -25.03
C ASP A 11 2.76 -5.09 -23.57
N ASP A 12 2.04 -5.69 -22.62
CA ASP A 12 2.34 -5.62 -21.19
C ASP A 12 3.65 -6.36 -20.86
N GLU A 13 3.84 -7.56 -21.38
CA GLU A 13 5.08 -8.33 -21.22
C GLU A 13 6.28 -7.61 -21.84
N TRP A 14 6.08 -7.01 -23.02
CA TRP A 14 7.11 -6.21 -23.68
C TRP A 14 7.46 -4.98 -22.84
N PHE A 15 6.47 -4.30 -22.27
CA PHE A 15 6.67 -3.14 -21.41
C PHE A 15 7.47 -3.50 -20.16
N LEU A 16 7.11 -4.57 -19.45
CA LEU A 16 7.88 -5.02 -18.27
C LEU A 16 9.31 -5.42 -18.65
N LYS A 17 9.52 -6.02 -19.83
CA LYS A 17 10.87 -6.30 -20.35
C LYS A 17 11.68 -5.03 -20.60
N GLN A 18 11.06 -3.93 -21.04
CA GLN A 18 11.75 -2.66 -21.17
C GLN A 18 12.20 -2.10 -19.82
N ILE A 19 11.39 -2.26 -18.76
CA ILE A 19 11.78 -1.88 -17.40
C ILE A 19 13.01 -2.69 -16.95
N VAL A 20 12.99 -4.02 -17.15
CA VAL A 20 14.14 -4.90 -16.85
C VAL A 20 15.40 -4.45 -17.60
N SER A 21 15.24 -4.11 -18.89
CA SER A 21 16.37 -3.73 -19.76
C SER A 21 16.94 -2.34 -19.44
N ALA A 22 16.13 -1.47 -18.82
CA ALA A 22 16.56 -0.12 -18.45
C ALA A 22 17.47 -0.11 -17.21
N ASN A 23 17.45 -1.16 -16.38
CA ASN A 23 18.33 -1.28 -15.23
C ASN A 23 19.67 -1.93 -15.63
N ALA A 24 20.75 -1.17 -15.54
CA ALA A 24 22.10 -1.65 -15.87
C ALA A 24 22.69 -2.61 -14.81
N HIS A 25 22.11 -2.68 -13.62
CA HIS A 25 22.66 -3.45 -12.50
C HIS A 25 22.08 -4.86 -12.38
N THR A 26 20.76 -5.00 -12.56
CA THR A 26 20.07 -6.29 -12.43
C THR A 26 19.12 -6.52 -13.60
N HIS A 27 19.05 -7.78 -14.05
CA HIS A 27 18.22 -8.21 -15.18
C HIS A 27 16.98 -8.97 -14.72
N GLN A 28 16.33 -8.46 -13.67
CA GLN A 28 15.07 -8.95 -13.14
C GLN A 28 14.20 -7.78 -12.68
N LEU A 29 12.89 -8.00 -12.63
CA LEU A 29 11.90 -7.08 -12.06
C LEU A 29 11.18 -7.76 -10.90
N LEU A 30 11.23 -7.15 -9.72
CA LEU A 30 10.44 -7.60 -8.59
C LEU A 30 9.06 -6.92 -8.62
N ILE A 31 8.00 -7.72 -8.58
CA ILE A 31 6.62 -7.25 -8.57
C ILE A 31 6.06 -7.43 -7.16
N PHE A 32 5.76 -6.32 -6.51
CA PHE A 32 5.13 -6.26 -5.21
C PHE A 32 3.63 -6.06 -5.36
N ASP A 33 2.87 -7.15 -5.26
CA ASP A 33 1.43 -7.10 -5.11
C ASP A 33 1.10 -6.83 -3.63
N ALA A 34 0.48 -5.68 -3.36
CA ALA A 34 0.15 -5.30 -2.00
C ALA A 34 -0.84 -6.26 -1.32
N ARG A 35 -1.58 -7.07 -2.08
CA ARG A 35 -2.69 -7.88 -1.57
C ARG A 35 -2.22 -9.13 -0.85
N PRO A 36 -3.05 -9.68 0.06
CA PRO A 36 -2.94 -11.09 0.43
C PRO A 36 -3.17 -11.98 -0.80
N ILE A 37 -2.42 -13.08 -0.91
CA ILE A 37 -2.52 -14.02 -2.04
C ILE A 37 -3.95 -14.53 -2.25
N VAL A 38 -4.70 -14.76 -1.17
CA VAL A 38 -6.10 -15.20 -1.23
C VAL A 38 -6.96 -14.16 -1.96
N ASN A 39 -6.74 -12.87 -1.67
CA ASN A 39 -7.48 -11.79 -2.31
C ASN A 39 -7.06 -11.65 -3.77
N ALA A 40 -5.79 -11.81 -4.11
CA ALA A 40 -5.30 -11.79 -5.48
C ALA A 40 -5.94 -12.93 -6.32
N LYS A 41 -6.04 -14.14 -5.75
CA LYS A 41 -6.75 -15.28 -6.37
C LYS A 41 -8.24 -15.00 -6.59
N VAL A 42 -8.92 -14.39 -5.62
CA VAL A 42 -10.33 -13.98 -5.78
C VAL A 42 -10.48 -12.92 -6.88
N ASN A 43 -9.56 -11.95 -6.97
CA ASN A 43 -9.57 -10.97 -8.06
C ASN A 43 -9.36 -11.64 -9.42
N LYS A 44 -8.46 -12.63 -9.51
CA LYS A 44 -8.26 -13.45 -10.72
C LYS A 44 -9.54 -14.17 -11.15
N ALA A 45 -10.27 -14.76 -10.20
CA ALA A 45 -11.56 -15.39 -10.46
C ALA A 45 -12.62 -14.42 -11.00
N LYS A 46 -12.56 -13.15 -10.59
CA LYS A 46 -13.44 -12.07 -11.06
C LYS A 46 -12.98 -11.37 -12.35
N GLY A 47 -11.95 -11.89 -13.01
CA GLY A 47 -11.43 -11.35 -14.27
C GLY A 47 -10.27 -10.35 -14.13
N GLY A 48 -9.85 -10.01 -12.90
CA GLY A 48 -8.58 -9.34 -12.63
C GLY A 48 -7.41 -10.33 -12.65
N GLY A 49 -6.40 -10.14 -11.81
CA GLY A 49 -5.35 -11.13 -11.64
C GLY A 49 -4.05 -10.55 -11.12
N TYR A 50 -2.97 -11.25 -11.42
CA TYR A 50 -1.57 -10.95 -11.11
C TYR A 50 -0.69 -11.61 -12.19
N GLU A 51 0.57 -11.21 -12.25
CA GLU A 51 1.57 -11.56 -13.26
C GLU A 51 2.14 -12.96 -12.96
N GLU A 52 1.43 -13.99 -13.42
CA GLU A 52 1.85 -15.38 -13.29
C GLU A 52 2.79 -15.75 -14.45
N SER A 53 4.02 -16.14 -14.13
CA SER A 53 5.02 -16.66 -15.08
C SER A 53 5.48 -15.67 -16.17
N TYR A 54 5.65 -14.41 -15.79
CA TYR A 54 6.28 -13.40 -16.65
C TYR A 54 7.80 -13.59 -16.59
N ASP A 55 8.45 -13.61 -17.75
CA ASP A 55 9.89 -13.84 -17.84
C ASP A 55 10.66 -12.74 -17.10
N GLN A 56 11.73 -13.11 -16.40
CA GLN A 56 12.55 -12.21 -15.56
C GLN A 56 11.78 -11.43 -14.48
N CYS A 57 10.53 -11.79 -14.20
CA CYS A 57 9.70 -11.14 -13.20
C CYS A 57 9.47 -12.07 -12.00
N HIS A 58 9.59 -11.55 -10.78
CA HIS A 58 9.33 -12.30 -9.56
C HIS A 58 8.26 -11.61 -8.72
N LEU A 59 7.14 -12.29 -8.53
CA LEU A 59 5.97 -11.79 -7.82
C LEU A 59 6.02 -12.10 -6.32
N LEU A 60 5.79 -11.07 -5.51
CA LEU A 60 5.74 -11.10 -4.05
C LEU A 60 4.40 -10.53 -3.56
N PHE A 61 3.85 -11.10 -2.48
CA PHE A 61 2.60 -10.65 -1.86
C PHE A 61 2.86 -10.03 -0.49
N LEU A 62 2.43 -8.78 -0.29
CA LEU A 62 2.70 -8.02 0.95
C LEU A 62 1.61 -8.17 2.03
N ASN A 63 0.51 -8.89 1.74
CA ASN A 63 -0.55 -9.19 2.72
C ASN A 63 -1.25 -7.96 3.34
N ILE A 64 -1.31 -6.83 2.62
CA ILE A 64 -2.00 -5.61 3.07
C ILE A 64 -3.49 -5.68 2.70
N HIS A 65 -4.32 -5.64 3.74
CA HIS A 65 -5.75 -5.88 3.65
C HIS A 65 -6.50 -4.76 2.91
N ASN A 66 -7.73 -5.06 2.47
CA ASN A 66 -8.53 -4.13 1.70
C ASN A 66 -9.19 -3.04 2.57
N ILE A 67 -9.85 -2.08 1.91
CA ILE A 67 -10.49 -0.93 2.53
C ILE A 67 -11.54 -1.29 3.59
N HIS A 68 -12.22 -2.44 3.47
CA HIS A 68 -13.26 -2.85 4.41
C HIS A 68 -12.68 -3.35 5.73
N VAL A 69 -11.58 -4.11 5.67
CA VAL A 69 -10.86 -4.58 6.87
C VAL A 69 -10.25 -3.39 7.61
N VAL A 70 -9.65 -2.46 6.88
CA VAL A 70 -9.05 -1.25 7.44
C VAL A 70 -10.10 -0.34 8.10
N ARG A 71 -11.29 -0.20 7.49
CA ARG A 71 -12.42 0.53 8.11
C ARG A 71 -12.83 -0.10 9.43
N GLU A 72 -13.00 -1.42 9.46
CA GLU A 72 -13.39 -2.14 10.66
C GLU A 72 -12.32 -2.05 11.76
N SER A 73 -11.04 -2.09 11.37
CA SER A 73 -9.92 -1.92 12.30
C SER A 73 -9.96 -0.56 13.01
N LEU A 74 -10.15 0.55 12.28
CA LEU A 74 -10.26 1.87 12.90
C LEU A 74 -11.51 2.00 13.77
N ARG A 75 -12.63 1.38 13.37
CA ARG A 75 -13.85 1.37 14.17
C ARG A 75 -13.59 0.75 15.55
N LYS A 76 -12.95 -0.43 15.59
CA LYS A 76 -12.58 -1.11 16.83
C LYS A 76 -11.58 -0.31 17.67
N LEU A 77 -10.57 0.30 17.04
CA LEU A 77 -9.60 1.14 17.75
C LEU A 77 -10.29 2.34 18.41
N LYS A 78 -11.18 3.03 17.67
CA LYS A 78 -11.96 4.15 18.20
C LYS A 78 -12.78 3.72 19.43
N ASP A 79 -13.45 2.58 19.36
CA ASP A 79 -14.27 2.06 20.47
C ASP A 79 -13.44 1.76 21.73
N CYS A 80 -12.14 1.46 21.57
CA CYS A 80 -11.23 1.25 22.71
C CYS A 80 -10.75 2.55 23.37
N LEU A 81 -10.80 3.68 22.64
CA LEU A 81 -10.20 4.96 23.05
C LEU A 81 -11.25 5.99 23.51
N PHE A 82 -12.49 5.89 23.03
CA PHE A 82 -13.51 6.91 23.24
C PHE A 82 -14.89 6.30 23.54
N PRO A 83 -15.69 6.87 24.48
CA PRO A 83 -15.41 8.08 25.27
C PRO A 83 -14.56 7.86 26.51
N ARG A 84 -14.30 6.60 26.89
CA ARG A 84 -13.48 6.23 28.04
C ARG A 84 -12.67 4.98 27.72
N VAL A 85 -11.44 4.95 28.21
CA VAL A 85 -10.53 3.80 28.06
C VAL A 85 -10.82 2.77 29.15
N ASP A 86 -10.98 1.50 28.76
CA ASP A 86 -10.95 0.38 29.70
C ASP A 86 -9.50 0.01 29.99
N GLU A 87 -8.93 0.61 31.04
CA GLU A 87 -7.53 0.40 31.45
C GLU A 87 -7.17 -1.08 31.66
N LYS A 88 -8.12 -1.92 32.10
CA LYS A 88 -7.84 -3.34 32.37
C LYS A 88 -7.69 -4.14 31.08
N ASN A 89 -8.47 -3.81 30.05
CA ASN A 89 -8.49 -4.52 28.78
C ASN A 89 -7.82 -3.75 27.64
N TYR A 90 -7.21 -2.59 27.92
CA TYR A 90 -6.69 -1.66 26.91
C TYR A 90 -5.80 -2.35 25.85
N LEU A 91 -4.73 -3.03 26.29
CA LEU A 91 -3.80 -3.69 25.37
C LEU A 91 -4.47 -4.81 24.56
N LYS A 92 -5.42 -5.53 25.16
CA LYS A 92 -6.18 -6.57 24.48
C LYS A 92 -7.07 -5.96 23.39
N LEU A 93 -7.81 -4.90 23.70
CA LEU A 93 -8.70 -4.24 22.74
C LEU A 93 -7.92 -3.57 21.60
N VAL A 94 -6.76 -2.98 21.90
CA VAL A 94 -5.83 -2.46 20.88
C VAL A 94 -5.35 -3.59 19.96
N ASP A 95 -4.92 -4.74 20.50
CA ASP A 95 -4.54 -5.88 19.67
C ASP A 95 -5.71 -6.41 18.83
N GLU A 96 -6.92 -6.52 19.40
CA GLU A 96 -8.13 -6.98 18.71
C GLU A 96 -8.59 -6.02 17.60
N SER A 97 -8.20 -4.73 17.67
CA SER A 97 -8.42 -3.77 16.59
C SER A 97 -7.58 -4.08 15.35
N LYS A 98 -6.42 -4.73 15.53
CA LYS A 98 -5.40 -4.99 14.49
C LYS A 98 -4.85 -3.76 13.79
N TRP A 99 -5.12 -2.55 14.32
CA TRP A 99 -4.65 -1.30 13.70
C TRP A 99 -3.13 -1.27 13.58
N LEU A 100 -2.43 -1.54 14.69
CA LEU A 100 -0.96 -1.57 14.71
C LEU A 100 -0.38 -2.67 13.82
N ASN A 101 -1.05 -3.82 13.69
CA ASN A 101 -0.62 -4.87 12.75
C ASN A 101 -0.74 -4.38 11.29
N HIS A 102 -1.78 -3.62 10.95
CA HIS A 102 -1.90 -3.04 9.61
C HIS A 102 -0.85 -1.96 9.34
N ILE A 103 -0.57 -1.08 10.30
CA ILE A 103 0.52 -0.09 10.21
C ILE A 103 1.86 -0.80 10.01
N GLN A 104 2.13 -1.84 10.80
CA GLN A 104 3.32 -2.67 10.67
C GLN A 104 3.44 -3.28 9.27
N SER A 105 2.41 -3.95 8.75
CA SER A 105 2.47 -4.58 7.43
C SER A 105 2.72 -3.58 6.30
N ILE A 106 2.18 -2.36 6.40
CA ILE A 106 2.43 -1.30 5.42
C ILE A 106 3.90 -0.85 5.47
N ILE A 107 4.43 -0.59 6.66
CA ILE A 107 5.83 -0.18 6.84
C ILE A 107 6.78 -1.30 6.38
N GLU A 108 6.55 -2.55 6.79
CA GLU A 108 7.34 -3.71 6.37
C GLU A 108 7.35 -3.88 4.84
N GLY A 109 6.21 -3.67 4.18
CA GLY A 109 6.13 -3.69 2.72
C GLY A 109 6.96 -2.57 2.08
N ALA A 110 6.90 -1.35 2.63
CA ALA A 110 7.70 -0.23 2.15
C ALA A 110 9.21 -0.46 2.38
N VAL A 111 9.60 -1.01 3.54
CA VAL A 111 11.00 -1.36 3.85
C VAL A 111 11.54 -2.43 2.90
N GLN A 112 10.74 -3.43 2.55
CA GLN A 112 11.12 -4.43 1.54
C GLN A 112 11.39 -3.76 0.18
N ILE A 113 10.50 -2.87 -0.27
CA ILE A 113 10.69 -2.10 -1.51
C ILE A 113 11.99 -1.29 -1.45
N VAL A 114 12.24 -0.57 -0.35
CA VAL A 114 13.45 0.23 -0.14
C VAL A 114 14.71 -0.63 -0.21
N SER A 115 14.71 -1.80 0.45
CA SER A 115 15.84 -2.73 0.45
C SER A 115 16.17 -3.22 -0.96
N GLU A 116 15.13 -3.56 -1.74
CA GLU A 116 15.34 -4.02 -3.11
C GLU A 116 15.91 -2.94 -4.02
N VAL A 117 15.44 -1.70 -3.88
CA VAL A 117 15.92 -0.57 -4.67
C VAL A 117 17.33 -0.15 -4.26
N GLU A 118 17.57 0.09 -2.97
CA GLU A 118 18.83 0.70 -2.51
C GLU A 118 19.95 -0.32 -2.29
N GLN A 119 19.65 -1.48 -1.71
CA GLN A 119 20.68 -2.46 -1.35
C GLN A 119 20.93 -3.44 -2.49
N ASN A 120 19.85 -4.00 -3.06
CA ASN A 120 19.96 -5.02 -4.12
C ASN A 120 20.00 -4.43 -5.53
N ARG A 121 19.80 -3.11 -5.68
CA ARG A 121 19.81 -2.39 -6.96
C ARG A 121 18.81 -2.94 -7.97
N ASN A 122 17.72 -3.54 -7.49
CA ASN A 122 16.62 -4.03 -8.31
C ASN A 122 15.67 -2.90 -8.69
N SER A 123 15.12 -2.99 -9.90
CA SER A 123 13.89 -2.27 -10.23
C SER A 123 12.69 -3.02 -9.65
N VAL A 124 11.67 -2.26 -9.25
CA VAL A 124 10.48 -2.80 -8.61
C VAL A 124 9.22 -2.25 -9.28
N LEU A 125 8.19 -3.09 -9.39
CA LEU A 125 6.83 -2.69 -9.77
C LEU A 125 5.93 -2.90 -8.57
N VAL A 126 5.13 -1.90 -8.20
CA VAL A 126 4.22 -1.98 -7.05
C VAL A 126 2.79 -1.81 -7.54
N HIS A 127 1.92 -2.76 -7.22
CA HIS A 127 0.50 -2.67 -7.58
C HIS A 127 -0.39 -3.28 -6.50
N CYS A 128 -1.71 -3.16 -6.67
CA CYS A 128 -2.68 -3.88 -5.86
C CYS A 128 -3.86 -4.36 -6.71
N SER A 129 -5.11 -4.07 -6.32
CA SER A 129 -6.28 -4.30 -7.20
C SER A 129 -6.43 -3.15 -8.19
N ASP A 130 -6.76 -1.95 -7.70
CA ASP A 130 -7.03 -0.78 -8.55
C ASP A 130 -5.86 0.21 -8.63
N GLY A 131 -4.81 0.01 -7.82
CA GLY A 131 -3.59 0.81 -7.86
C GLY A 131 -3.65 2.18 -7.13
N TRP A 132 -4.77 2.58 -6.54
CA TRP A 132 -4.92 3.93 -5.95
C TRP A 132 -4.96 3.99 -4.41
N ASP A 133 -4.95 2.85 -3.70
CA ASP A 133 -5.00 2.81 -2.23
C ASP A 133 -3.66 2.33 -1.64
N ARG A 134 -3.44 1.01 -1.60
CA ARG A 134 -2.24 0.40 -0.99
C ARG A 134 -0.97 0.71 -1.77
N THR A 135 -1.09 0.85 -3.09
CA THR A 135 0.03 1.25 -3.94
C THR A 135 0.53 2.64 -3.58
N ALA A 136 -0.38 3.61 -3.36
CA ALA A 136 -0.04 4.96 -2.93
C ALA A 136 0.63 4.96 -1.54
N GLN A 137 0.13 4.14 -0.59
CA GLN A 137 0.78 3.96 0.72
C GLN A 137 2.22 3.48 0.57
N LEU A 138 2.44 2.40 -0.20
CA LEU A 138 3.75 1.74 -0.33
C LEU A 138 4.77 2.62 -1.07
N THR A 139 4.39 3.16 -2.21
CA THR A 139 5.26 4.01 -3.04
C THR A 139 5.65 5.28 -2.33
N ALA A 140 4.69 5.99 -1.72
CA ALA A 140 4.98 7.21 -0.97
C ALA A 140 5.90 6.95 0.24
N LEU A 141 5.67 5.87 1.01
CA LEU A 141 6.52 5.53 2.15
C LEU A 141 7.93 5.08 1.73
N ALA A 142 8.06 4.35 0.63
CA ALA A 142 9.37 3.98 0.09
C ALA A 142 10.13 5.23 -0.38
N MET A 143 9.44 6.17 -1.06
CA MET A 143 10.03 7.42 -1.52
C MET A 143 10.51 8.31 -0.36
N ILE A 144 9.78 8.39 0.74
CA ILE A 144 10.21 9.13 1.96
C ILE A 144 11.52 8.56 2.52
N GLN A 145 11.64 7.23 2.54
CA GLN A 145 12.81 6.53 3.07
C GLN A 145 14.02 6.68 2.14
N LEU A 146 13.82 6.62 0.82
CA LEU A 146 14.88 6.69 -0.19
C LEU A 146 15.38 8.12 -0.45
N ASP A 147 14.48 9.10 -0.54
CA ASP A 147 14.82 10.45 -1.02
C ASP A 147 14.60 11.51 0.07
N PRO A 148 15.68 12.16 0.57
CA PRO A 148 15.60 13.23 1.56
C PRO A 148 14.71 14.41 1.14
N TYR A 149 14.51 14.65 -0.16
CA TYR A 149 13.65 15.73 -0.63
C TYR A 149 12.24 15.62 -0.06
N TYR A 150 11.64 14.42 -0.08
CA TYR A 150 10.27 14.17 0.39
C TYR A 150 10.10 14.27 1.91
N ARG A 151 11.19 14.43 2.67
CA ARG A 151 11.15 14.67 4.11
C ARG A 151 11.07 16.16 4.47
N THR A 152 11.35 17.05 3.52
CA THR A 152 11.10 18.48 3.72
C THR A 152 9.59 18.76 3.67
N ILE A 153 9.12 19.83 4.33
CA ILE A 153 7.70 20.23 4.27
C ILE A 153 7.22 20.39 2.81
N LYS A 154 8.03 21.05 1.98
CA LYS A 154 7.73 21.26 0.56
C LYS A 154 7.71 19.94 -0.21
N GLY A 155 8.70 19.09 0.00
CA GLY A 155 8.77 17.79 -0.66
C GLY A 155 7.64 16.87 -0.25
N PHE A 156 7.26 16.85 1.03
CA PHE A 156 6.14 16.06 1.51
C PHE A 156 4.81 16.51 0.91
N ALA A 157 4.58 17.82 0.79
CA ALA A 157 3.42 18.36 0.07
C ALA A 157 3.42 17.92 -1.41
N VAL A 158 4.58 17.98 -2.07
CA VAL A 158 4.74 17.49 -3.46
C VAL A 158 4.49 15.98 -3.56
N LEU A 159 4.91 15.19 -2.56
CA LEU A 159 4.66 13.75 -2.52
C LEU A 159 3.16 13.44 -2.44
N ILE A 160 2.42 14.18 -1.60
CA ILE A 160 0.96 14.03 -1.49
C ILE A 160 0.30 14.41 -2.81
N GLU A 161 0.64 15.56 -3.40
CA GLU A 161 0.08 15.98 -4.68
C GLU A 161 0.39 14.98 -5.79
N LYS A 162 1.59 14.40 -5.79
CA LYS A 162 2.01 13.39 -6.76
C LYS A 162 1.31 12.06 -6.50
N GLU A 163 1.74 11.31 -5.48
CA GLU A 163 1.39 9.89 -5.30
C GLU A 163 -0.06 9.67 -4.83
N TRP A 164 -0.72 10.71 -4.30
CA TRP A 164 -2.10 10.61 -3.83
C TRP A 164 -3.08 11.35 -4.73
N CYS A 165 -2.89 12.65 -4.94
CA CYS A 165 -3.85 13.45 -5.71
C CYS A 165 -3.78 13.13 -7.21
N SER A 166 -2.60 13.26 -7.83
CA SER A 166 -2.45 13.09 -9.28
C SER A 166 -2.61 11.64 -9.74
N PHE A 167 -2.22 10.68 -8.89
CA PHE A 167 -2.40 9.24 -9.14
C PHE A 167 -3.80 8.73 -8.74
N GLY A 168 -4.70 9.62 -8.33
CA GLY A 168 -6.13 9.34 -8.29
C GLY A 168 -6.62 8.59 -7.05
N HIS A 169 -5.95 8.73 -5.91
CA HIS A 169 -6.53 8.31 -4.64
C HIS A 169 -7.91 8.95 -4.45
N LYS A 170 -8.93 8.14 -4.21
CA LYS A 170 -10.33 8.56 -4.20
C LYS A 170 -10.72 9.29 -2.90
N PHE A 171 -10.05 10.38 -2.54
CA PHE A 171 -10.28 11.14 -1.29
C PHE A 171 -11.77 11.39 -1.00
N ALA A 172 -12.52 11.89 -1.99
CA ALA A 172 -13.95 12.18 -1.85
C ALA A 172 -14.78 10.95 -1.42
N HIS A 173 -14.54 9.78 -2.02
CA HIS A 173 -15.22 8.53 -1.67
C HIS A 173 -14.71 7.94 -0.34
N ARG A 174 -13.40 7.97 -0.13
CA ARG A 174 -12.76 7.37 1.06
C ARG A 174 -13.16 8.11 2.35
N ILE A 175 -13.39 9.42 2.26
CA ILE A 175 -13.80 10.27 3.39
C ILE A 175 -15.33 10.46 3.43
N GLY A 176 -15.98 10.51 2.27
CA GLY A 176 -17.40 10.83 2.13
C GLY A 176 -17.68 12.33 2.19
N HIS A 177 -16.91 13.13 1.45
CA HIS A 177 -17.01 14.58 1.45
C HIS A 177 -18.39 15.06 0.98
N GLY A 178 -19.10 15.79 1.85
CA GLY A 178 -20.42 16.35 1.53
C GLY A 178 -21.54 15.31 1.46
N GLU A 179 -21.28 14.06 1.82
CA GLU A 179 -22.28 12.99 1.81
C GLU A 179 -22.70 12.59 3.23
N ASP A 180 -24.00 12.65 3.50
CA ASP A 180 -24.59 12.11 4.73
C ASP A 180 -24.96 10.62 4.58
N LYS A 181 -23.93 9.82 4.24
CA LYS A 181 -24.04 8.36 4.06
C LYS A 181 -22.91 7.66 4.80
N SER A 182 -22.98 7.68 6.12
CA SER A 182 -21.96 7.10 7.00
C SER A 182 -21.76 5.59 6.81
N SER A 183 -22.77 4.88 6.28
CA SER A 183 -22.72 3.44 6.00
C SER A 183 -22.10 3.07 4.64
N ASP A 184 -21.57 4.04 3.89
CA ASP A 184 -20.97 3.78 2.59
C ASP A 184 -19.78 2.81 2.68
N GLY A 185 -19.87 1.73 1.90
CA GLY A 185 -18.88 0.67 1.79
C GLY A 185 -17.54 1.13 1.21
N GLU A 186 -17.48 2.28 0.54
CA GLU A 186 -16.25 2.85 -0.04
C GLU A 186 -15.43 3.72 0.93
N ARG A 187 -15.99 4.10 2.09
CA ARG A 187 -15.27 4.86 3.11
C ARG A 187 -14.22 4.00 3.79
N SER A 188 -13.00 4.53 3.94
CA SER A 188 -11.90 3.84 4.59
C SER A 188 -10.74 4.79 4.93
N PRO A 189 -10.08 4.62 6.10
CA PRO A 189 -9.02 5.51 6.57
C PRO A 189 -7.64 5.23 5.94
N VAL A 190 -7.58 5.04 4.62
CA VAL A 190 -6.34 4.68 3.89
C VAL A 190 -5.27 5.76 4.01
N PHE A 191 -5.62 7.02 3.79
CA PHE A 191 -4.69 8.15 3.96
C PHE A 191 -4.31 8.36 5.43
N VAL A 192 -5.21 8.08 6.37
CA VAL A 192 -4.91 8.15 7.81
C VAL A 192 -3.85 7.12 8.19
N GLN A 193 -3.93 5.88 7.68
CA GLN A 193 -2.88 4.89 7.87
C GLN A 193 -1.54 5.36 7.32
N PHE A 194 -1.52 6.01 6.14
CA PHE A 194 -0.29 6.57 5.60
C PHE A 194 0.33 7.62 6.52
N ILE A 195 -0.46 8.56 7.03
CA ILE A 195 0.02 9.57 7.97
C ILE A 195 0.49 8.95 9.29
N ASP A 196 -0.19 7.90 9.79
CA ASP A 196 0.27 7.13 10.94
C ASP A 196 1.63 6.48 10.66
N CYS A 197 1.81 5.81 9.52
CA CYS A 197 3.11 5.26 9.12
C CYS A 197 4.21 6.33 9.06
N VAL A 198 3.93 7.52 8.51
CA VAL A 198 4.88 8.64 8.50
C VAL A 198 5.23 9.07 9.93
N TRP A 199 4.25 9.14 10.83
CA TRP A 199 4.47 9.43 12.24
C TRP A 199 5.36 8.37 12.91
N GLN A 200 5.16 7.08 12.65
CA GLN A 200 6.03 6.02 13.18
C GLN A 200 7.48 6.20 12.72
N LEU A 201 7.71 6.54 11.45
CA LEU A 201 9.06 6.81 10.93
C LEU A 201 9.70 8.01 11.63
N LEU A 202 8.94 9.08 11.86
CA LEU A 202 9.41 10.26 12.62
C LEU A 202 9.83 9.89 14.05
N GLN A 203 9.05 9.04 14.74
CA GLN A 203 9.36 8.64 16.12
C GLN A 203 10.64 7.79 16.20
N GLN A 204 10.93 6.97 15.19
CA GLN A 204 12.08 6.05 15.21
C GLN A 204 13.39 6.72 14.78
N VAL A 205 13.32 7.66 13.83
CA VAL A 205 14.51 8.28 13.23
C VAL A 205 14.88 9.61 13.91
N GLY A 206 14.06 10.09 14.86
CA GLY A 206 14.35 11.24 15.72
C GLY A 206 14.30 12.61 15.03
N CYS A 207 14.53 12.67 13.71
CA CYS A 207 14.35 13.79 12.80
C CYS A 207 14.28 13.24 11.35
N LEU A 208 13.11 13.27 10.69
CA LEU A 208 13.05 13.24 9.22
C LEU A 208 13.22 14.66 8.68
#